data_AF-A0A0G1M074-F1
#
_entry.id   AF-A0A0G1M074-F1
#
_cell.length_a   1.000
_cell.length_b   1.000
_cell.length_c   1.000
_cell.angle_alpha   90.00
_cell.angle_beta   90.00
_cell.angle_gamma   90.00
#
_symmetry.space_group_name_H-M   'P 1'
#
loop_
_entity.id
_entity.type
_entity.pdbx_description
1 polymer ?
#
loop_
_entity_poly.entity_id
_entity_poly.type
_entity_poly.pdbx_seq_one_letter_code
_entity_poly.pdbx_strand_id
1 'polypeptide(L)'
;MNNLQAMPAGRQVNQYLQNQLSRAPFLLKTYTQDEQGNKYLARNMFIRVEKLINDFISGEKEVRMVSIPGLRGVGKTTVLAQLFL
;
A
#
# COMPACT_ATOMS: atom_id res chain seq x y z
N MET A 1 -26.84 -16.64 -10.85
CA MET A 1 -25.55 -17.07 -11.45
C MET A 1 -25.15 -16.00 -12.47
N ASN A 2 -24.27 -15.08 -12.11
CA ASN A 2 -23.98 -13.92 -12.97
C ASN A 2 -22.86 -14.21 -13.97
N ASN A 3 -23.18 -13.88 -15.20
CA ASN A 3 -22.49 -14.20 -16.44
C ASN A 3 -21.15 -13.43 -16.55
N LEU A 4 -20.10 -13.91 -15.89
CA LEU A 4 -18.73 -13.37 -16.03
C LEU A 4 -18.00 -13.86 -17.30
N GLN A 5 -18.58 -14.79 -18.07
CA GLN A 5 -17.90 -15.44 -19.19
C GLN A 5 -17.94 -14.67 -20.52
N ALA A 6 -18.46 -13.43 -20.57
CA ALA A 6 -18.56 -12.68 -21.84
C ALA A 6 -18.16 -11.20 -21.75
N MET A 7 -17.19 -10.84 -20.90
CA MET A 7 -16.65 -9.47 -20.88
C MET A 7 -15.33 -9.39 -21.68
N PRO A 8 -15.15 -8.39 -22.57
CA PRO A 8 -13.86 -8.16 -23.23
C PRO A 8 -12.78 -7.93 -22.18
N ALA A 9 -11.56 -8.45 -22.41
CA ALA A 9 -10.45 -8.40 -21.44
C ALA A 9 -10.20 -6.98 -20.90
N GLY A 10 -10.25 -5.95 -21.75
CA GLY A 10 -10.10 -4.55 -21.33
C GLY A 10 -11.18 -4.05 -20.36
N ARG A 11 -12.43 -4.53 -20.50
CA ARG A 11 -13.51 -4.21 -19.54
C ARG A 11 -13.29 -4.91 -18.19
N GLN A 12 -12.80 -6.15 -18.20
CA GLN A 12 -12.48 -6.89 -16.97
C GLN A 12 -11.36 -6.21 -16.18
N VAL A 13 -10.29 -5.76 -16.85
CA VAL A 13 -9.19 -5.04 -16.21
C VAL A 13 -9.67 -3.71 -15.63
N ASN A 14 -10.42 -2.92 -16.40
CA ASN A 14 -10.96 -1.66 -15.89
C ASN A 14 -11.86 -1.88 -14.66
N GLN A 15 -12.74 -2.89 -14.68
CA GLN A 15 -13.59 -3.17 -13.55
C GLN A 15 -12.81 -3.66 -12.33
N TYR A 16 -11.76 -4.47 -12.54
CA TYR A 16 -10.83 -4.86 -11.48
C TYR A 16 -10.15 -3.63 -10.86
N LEU A 17 -9.59 -2.74 -11.68
CA LEU A 17 -8.91 -1.52 -11.22
C LEU A 17 -9.87 -0.61 -10.45
N GLN A 18 -11.08 -0.37 -10.96
CA GLN A 18 -12.12 0.41 -10.27
C GLN A 18 -12.50 -0.22 -8.91
N ASN A 19 -12.58 -1.55 -8.84
CA ASN A 19 -12.81 -2.26 -7.59
C ASN A 19 -11.62 -2.13 -6.61
N GLN A 20 -10.38 -2.13 -7.08
CA GLN A 20 -9.20 -1.89 -6.23
C GLN A 20 -9.18 -0.45 -5.70
N LEU A 21 -9.40 0.52 -6.58
CA LEU A 21 -9.41 1.94 -6.24
C LEU A 21 -10.51 2.30 -5.25
N SER A 22 -11.73 1.77 -5.43
CA SER A 22 -12.84 2.02 -4.49
C SER A 22 -12.60 1.44 -3.09
N ARG A 23 -11.83 0.34 -2.99
CA ARG A 23 -11.48 -0.29 -1.70
C ARG A 23 -10.25 0.31 -1.04
N ALA A 24 -9.35 0.92 -1.81
CA ALA A 24 -8.07 1.40 -1.31
C ALA A 24 -8.17 2.35 -0.10
N PRO A 25 -9.07 3.36 -0.07
CA PRO A 25 -9.20 4.25 1.10
C PRO A 25 -9.58 3.50 2.39
N PHE A 26 -10.48 2.52 2.28
CA PHE A 26 -10.87 1.69 3.42
C PHE A 26 -9.70 0.83 3.90
N LEU A 27 -9.00 0.16 2.98
CA LEU A 27 -7.85 -0.67 3.31
C LEU A 27 -6.72 0.15 3.97
N LEU A 28 -6.40 1.32 3.41
CA LEU A 28 -5.39 2.22 3.96
C LEU A 28 -5.74 2.60 5.41
N LYS A 29 -6.99 3.00 5.68
CA LYS A 29 -7.45 3.26 7.06
C LYS A 29 -7.26 2.03 7.95
N THR A 30 -7.71 0.85 7.53
CA THR A 30 -7.54 -0.37 8.36
C THR A 30 -6.08 -0.76 8.61
N TYR A 31 -5.14 -0.28 7.79
CA TYR A 31 -3.72 -0.53 7.98
C TYR A 31 -3.03 0.53 8.84
N THR A 32 -3.61 1.71 9.03
CA THR A 32 -2.93 2.82 9.71
C THR A 32 -3.62 3.28 10.98
N GLN A 33 -4.87 2.87 11.21
CA GLN A 33 -5.67 3.30 12.36
C GLN A 33 -6.60 2.20 12.85
N ASP A 34 -6.96 2.25 14.14
CA ASP A 34 -7.98 1.40 14.73
C ASP A 34 -9.42 1.84 14.36
N GLU A 35 -10.41 1.10 14.87
CA GLU A 35 -11.85 1.38 14.64
C GLU A 35 -12.30 2.73 15.22
N GLN A 36 -11.57 3.26 16.19
CA GLN A 36 -11.84 4.55 16.82
C GLN A 36 -11.12 5.70 16.09
N GLY A 37 -10.28 5.38 15.09
CA GLY A 37 -9.51 6.35 14.32
C GLY A 37 -8.13 6.67 14.91
N ASN A 38 -7.69 5.99 15.97
CA ASN A 38 -6.36 6.21 16.53
C ASN A 38 -5.31 5.60 15.62
N LYS A 39 -4.29 6.39 15.24
CA LYS A 39 -3.20 5.94 14.38
C LYS A 39 -2.36 4.86 15.08
N TYR A 40 -2.00 3.81 14.36
CA TYR A 40 -1.02 2.83 14.83
C TYR A 40 0.36 3.46 14.93
N LEU A 41 1.11 3.06 15.96
CA LEU A 41 2.48 3.54 16.17
C LEU A 41 3.38 3.15 14.99
N ALA A 42 4.14 4.12 14.48
CA ALA A 42 5.18 3.87 13.51
C ALA A 42 6.33 3.08 14.17
N ARG A 43 6.78 2.01 13.52
CA ARG A 43 7.94 1.22 13.97
C ARG A 43 9.22 1.79 13.36
N ASN A 44 10.39 1.46 13.91
CA ASN A 44 11.70 1.87 13.36
C ASN A 44 11.86 1.61 11.85
N MET A 45 11.19 0.60 11.30
CA MET A 45 11.17 0.30 9.87
C MET A 45 10.54 1.43 9.04
N PHE A 46 9.49 2.09 9.54
CA PHE A 46 8.87 3.24 8.89
C PHE A 46 9.91 4.35 8.65
N ILE A 47 10.60 4.78 9.71
CA ILE A 47 11.61 5.86 9.67
C ILE A 47 12.72 5.54 8.67
N ARG A 48 13.16 4.27 8.61
CA ARG A 48 14.20 3.85 7.66
C ARG A 48 13.74 3.90 6.21
N VAL A 49 12.53 3.44 5.93
CA VAL A 49 11.99 3.43 4.55
C VAL A 49 11.63 4.85 4.11
N GLU A 50 11.04 5.66 5.00
CA GLU A 50 10.76 7.07 4.78
C GLU A 50 12.03 7.83 4.39
N LYS A 51 13.12 7.62 5.13
CA LYS A 51 14.41 8.22 4.78
C LYS A 51 14.89 7.81 3.39
N LEU A 52 14.84 6.52 3.04
CA LEU A 52 15.26 6.07 1.71
C LEU A 52 14.44 6.71 0.59
N ILE A 53 13.14 6.89 0.80
CA ILE A 53 12.25 7.57 -0.14
C ILE A 53 12.60 9.05 -0.25
N ASN A 54 12.77 9.74 0.88
CA ASN A 54 13.08 11.17 0.90
C ASN A 54 14.47 11.47 0.29
N ASP A 55 15.49 10.68 0.65
CA ASP A 55 16.84 10.79 0.06
C ASP A 55 16.81 10.56 -1.48
N PHE A 56 15.91 9.71 -1.97
CA PHE A 56 15.72 9.49 -3.41
C PHE A 56 15.00 10.67 -4.08
N ILE A 57 13.92 11.16 -3.47
CA ILE A 57 13.14 12.30 -4.00
C ILE A 57 13.98 13.58 -4.01
N SER A 58 14.83 13.81 -3.00
CA SER A 58 15.71 14.99 -2.91
C SER A 58 16.90 14.93 -3.87
N GLY A 59 17.13 13.78 -4.53
CA GLY A 59 18.30 13.57 -5.40
C GLY A 59 19.60 13.36 -4.63
N GLU A 60 19.55 13.21 -3.31
CA GLU A 60 20.73 12.91 -2.49
C GLU A 60 21.27 11.50 -2.72
N LYS A 61 20.40 10.55 -3.12
CA LYS A 61 20.77 9.16 -3.41
C LYS A 61 20.01 8.57 -4.60
N GLU A 62 20.68 7.73 -5.38
CA GLU A 62 20.07 6.96 -6.48
C GLU A 62 19.60 5.55 -6.08
N VAL A 63 19.05 5.38 -4.86
CA VAL A 63 18.50 4.08 -4.44
C VAL A 63 17.14 3.87 -5.08
N ARG A 64 17.10 3.10 -6.17
CA ARG A 64 15.87 2.84 -6.96
C ARG A 64 15.09 1.61 -6.53
N MET A 65 15.68 0.76 -5.69
CA MET A 65 15.05 -0.48 -5.23
C MET A 65 15.26 -0.67 -3.73
N VAL A 66 14.16 -0.89 -3.01
CA VAL A 66 14.15 -1.16 -1.57
C VAL A 66 13.47 -2.49 -1.33
N SER A 67 14.16 -3.41 -0.65
CA SER A 67 13.59 -4.70 -0.25
C SER A 67 13.24 -4.69 1.23
N ILE A 68 11.99 -5.06 1.56
CA ILE A 68 11.54 -5.25 2.94
C ILE A 68 11.29 -6.76 3.16
N PRO A 69 12.28 -7.52 3.67
CA PRO A 69 12.10 -8.95 3.94
C PRO A 69 11.24 -9.18 5.20
N GLY A 70 10.59 -10.34 5.28
CA GLY A 70 9.89 -10.79 6.49
C GLY A 70 8.78 -11.81 6.23
N LEU A 71 8.34 -12.51 7.27
CA LEU A 71 7.27 -13.51 7.19
C LEU A 71 5.93 -12.90 6.77
N ARG A 72 4.98 -13.73 6.32
CA ARG A 72 3.61 -13.29 6.04
C ARG A 72 2.97 -12.73 7.32
N GLY A 73 2.24 -11.62 7.22
CA GLY A 73 1.52 -11.04 8.36
C GLY A 73 2.34 -10.12 9.28
N VAL A 74 3.66 -9.95 9.07
CA VAL A 74 4.50 -9.10 9.95
C VAL A 74 4.32 -7.58 9.76
N GLY A 75 3.42 -7.15 8.89
CA GLY A 75 3.11 -5.72 8.68
C GLY A 75 3.89 -5.02 7.56
N LYS A 76 4.46 -5.75 6.58
CA LYS A 76 5.16 -5.12 5.43
C LYS A 76 4.25 -4.17 4.65
N THR A 77 3.04 -4.61 4.30
CA THR A 77 2.03 -3.78 3.63
C THR A 77 1.57 -2.63 4.52
N THR A 78 1.49 -2.85 5.83
CA THR A 78 1.16 -1.83 6.84
C THR A 78 2.15 -0.68 6.81
N VAL A 79 3.46 -0.97 6.78
CA VAL A 79 4.51 0.07 6.67
C VAL A 79 4.35 0.87 5.39
N LEU A 80 4.08 0.22 4.25
CA LEU A 80 3.84 0.92 2.98
C LEU A 80 2.58 1.79 3.02
N ALA A 81 1.51 1.33 3.67
CA ALA A 81 0.30 2.12 3.85
C ALA A 81 0.51 3.34 4.75
N GLN A 82 1.30 3.18 5.82
CA GLN A 82 1.68 4.28 6.71
C GLN A 82 2.51 5.35 6.00
N LEU A 83 3.37 4.99 5.05
CA LEU A 83 4.17 5.94 4.27
C LEU A 83 3.35 6.77 3.28
N PHE A 84 2.13 6.32 2.96
CA PHE A 84 1.24 7.01 2.02
C PHE A 84 0.32 8.03 2.70
N LEU A 85 0.03 7.87 4.00
CA LEU A 85 -0.96 8.66 4.77
C LEU A 85 -0.30 9.62 5.77
#